data_AF-A0A6S6TCQ9-F1
#
_entry.id   AF-A0A6S6TCQ9-F1
#
_cell.length_a   1.000
_cell.length_b   1.000
_cell.length_c   1.000
_cell.angle_alpha   90.00
_cell.angle_beta   90.00
_cell.angle_gamma   90.00
#
_symmetry.space_group_name_H-M   'P 1'
#
loop_
_entity.id
_entity.type
_entity.pdbx_description
1 polymer ?
#
loop_
_entity_poly.entity_id
_entity_poly.type
_entity_poly.pdbx_seq_one_letter_code
_entity_poly.pdbx_strand_id
1 'polypeptide(L)'
;MQLFGEYHYGTEIIELPTPGNNYGNSPALPIVENEHLPDEEMLAVSTDTQFWFRWITGHQVILGLWNILGNELSHNVPSSDEQSLNRCIQMFKASSVIFNYTGSCPHDFYHEKIRIFMSLFHGGFSGMWAADYRHIPRLIQKITRATTQPEMQAIQQELKKAYEDSHLTHIEVAKRLVPEGESLLKKAKKEGLKHKKIKKTHSMIYDCFFLIHRNSISKEVLIESLDRRVEAIVTDLEKTPFLPPLHNSDAIKTLQKTMAMIKKGIATKL
;
A
#
# COMPACT_ATOMS: atom_id res chain seq x y z
N MET A 1 -11.90 21.89 7.90
CA MET A 1 -11.33 20.92 6.93
C MET A 1 -10.17 20.23 7.61
N GLN A 2 -10.11 18.89 7.67
CA GLN A 2 -9.05 18.23 8.43
C GLN A 2 -7.77 18.15 7.58
N LEU A 3 -6.78 18.92 8.00
CA LEU A 3 -5.42 18.86 7.47
C LEU A 3 -4.72 17.65 8.11
N PHE A 4 -4.02 16.87 7.29
CA PHE A 4 -3.10 15.83 7.77
C PHE A 4 -1.68 16.30 7.46
N GLY A 5 -1.07 17.00 8.42
CA GLY A 5 0.17 17.75 8.20
C GLY A 5 -0.06 18.99 7.31
N GLU A 6 0.91 19.32 6.46
CA GLU A 6 0.89 20.53 5.61
C GLU A 6 0.07 20.38 4.32
N TYR A 7 -0.45 19.19 4.04
CA TYR A 7 -0.92 18.81 2.72
C TYR A 7 -2.41 18.51 2.73
N HIS A 8 -3.14 19.09 1.77
CA HIS A 8 -4.52 18.70 1.52
C HIS A 8 -4.55 17.24 1.04
N TYR A 9 -5.38 16.41 1.67
CA TYR A 9 -5.92 15.19 1.06
C TYR A 9 -4.90 14.29 0.34
N GLY A 10 -3.85 13.84 1.03
CA GLY A 10 -2.95 12.80 0.53
C GLY A 10 -1.92 13.30 -0.49
N THR A 11 -1.69 14.61 -0.56
CA THR A 11 -0.65 15.22 -1.42
C THR A 11 0.74 15.27 -0.78
N GLU A 12 0.89 14.73 0.44
CA GLU A 12 2.19 14.59 1.10
C GLU A 12 3.05 13.59 0.31
N ILE A 13 4.26 14.03 -0.04
CA ILE A 13 5.30 13.16 -0.59
C ILE A 13 5.85 12.30 0.55
N ILE A 14 5.80 10.98 0.41
CA ILE A 14 6.39 10.07 1.39
C ILE A 14 7.81 9.69 1.04
N GLU A 15 8.62 9.52 2.07
CA GLU A 15 9.87 8.81 1.96
C GLU A 15 9.63 7.30 2.13
N LEU A 16 10.08 6.50 1.17
CA LEU A 16 10.18 5.05 1.29
C LEU A 16 11.61 4.60 0.99
N PRO A 17 12.12 3.57 1.66
CA PRO A 17 13.39 2.99 1.26
C PRO A 17 13.24 2.29 -0.09
N THR A 18 14.37 2.14 -0.78
CA THR A 18 14.41 1.31 -2.00
C THR A 18 14.14 -0.15 -1.62
N PRO A 19 13.19 -0.84 -2.28
CA PRO A 19 12.87 -2.23 -1.94
C PRO A 19 14.08 -3.15 -2.01
N GLY A 20 14.24 -3.99 -0.98
CA GLY A 20 15.35 -4.94 -0.88
C GLY A 20 16.67 -4.34 -0.38
N ASN A 21 16.72 -3.04 -0.11
CA ASN A 21 17.84 -2.44 0.63
C ASN A 21 17.56 -2.51 2.13
N ASN A 22 18.61 -2.57 2.94
CA ASN A 22 18.49 -2.39 4.39
C ASN A 22 18.01 -0.97 4.70
N TYR A 23 17.32 -0.80 5.82
CA TYR A 23 16.96 0.52 6.35
C TYR A 23 18.22 1.35 6.59
N GLY A 24 18.13 2.64 6.30
CA GLY A 24 19.20 3.60 6.57
C GLY A 24 19.27 4.02 8.02
N ASN A 25 20.28 4.82 8.35
CA ASN A 25 20.40 5.49 9.64
C ASN A 25 20.03 6.98 9.57
N SER A 26 19.57 7.46 8.41
CA SER A 26 19.24 8.87 8.28
C SER A 26 18.01 9.18 9.13
N PRO A 27 18.06 10.26 9.93
CA PRO A 27 16.87 10.75 10.62
C PRO A 27 15.82 11.16 9.59
N ALA A 28 14.55 11.16 10.01
CA ALA A 28 13.49 11.75 9.20
C ALA A 28 13.88 13.18 8.80
N LEU A 29 13.51 13.61 7.59
CA LEU A 29 13.43 15.04 7.34
C LEU A 29 12.55 15.67 8.43
N PRO A 30 12.94 16.81 9.03
CA PRO A 30 12.12 17.46 10.04
C PRO A 30 10.74 17.68 9.45
N ILE A 31 9.72 17.12 10.12
CA ILE A 31 8.33 17.47 9.85
C ILE A 31 8.26 18.96 10.17
N VAL A 32 7.96 19.77 9.17
CA VAL A 32 7.66 21.17 9.41
C VAL A 32 6.32 21.19 10.14
N GLU A 33 6.37 21.30 11.47
CA GLU A 33 5.22 21.65 12.28
C GLU A 33 4.92 23.13 11.98
N ASN A 34 4.07 23.37 10.99
CA ASN A 34 3.61 24.73 10.75
C ASN A 34 2.60 25.12 11.85
N GLU A 35 3.08 25.93 12.80
CA GLU A 35 2.25 26.79 13.65
C GLU A 35 1.43 27.72 12.75
N HIS A 36 0.11 27.81 13.03
CA HIS A 36 -0.90 28.59 12.30
C HIS A 36 -1.41 28.00 10.98
N LEU A 37 -2.45 27.19 11.11
CA LEU A 37 -3.43 26.96 10.05
C LEU A 37 -4.59 27.95 10.24
N PRO A 38 -5.08 28.61 9.18
CA PRO A 38 -6.16 29.59 9.27
C PRO A 38 -7.47 28.94 9.71
N ASP A 39 -8.29 29.73 10.42
CA ASP A 39 -9.53 29.34 11.07
C ASP A 39 -10.48 28.52 10.19
N GLU A 40 -11.23 27.64 10.87
CA GLU A 40 -12.17 26.65 10.36
C GLU A 40 -13.29 27.23 9.45
N GLU A 41 -13.02 27.52 8.19
CA GLU A 41 -14.07 27.50 7.17
C GLU A 41 -14.19 26.09 6.59
N MET A 42 -15.18 25.35 7.08
CA MET A 42 -15.61 24.04 6.58
C MET A 42 -16.19 24.16 5.16
N LEU A 43 -15.33 24.27 4.15
CA LEU A 43 -15.71 23.91 2.78
C LEU A 43 -16.02 22.41 2.75
N ALA A 44 -17.25 22.06 2.41
CA ALA A 44 -17.67 20.68 2.20
C ALA A 44 -16.72 20.04 1.17
N VAL A 45 -16.04 18.98 1.60
CA VAL A 45 -15.05 18.29 0.77
C VAL A 45 -15.82 17.58 -0.33
N SER A 46 -15.47 17.86 -1.58
CA SER A 46 -16.13 17.22 -2.70
C SER A 46 -15.88 15.71 -2.66
N THR A 47 -16.86 14.91 -3.08
CA THR A 47 -16.74 13.45 -3.16
C THR A 47 -15.55 13.04 -4.03
N ASP A 48 -15.26 13.81 -5.08
CA ASP A 48 -14.11 13.63 -5.96
C ASP A 48 -12.77 13.76 -5.21
N THR A 49 -12.64 14.78 -4.35
CA THR A 49 -11.46 14.98 -3.50
C THR A 49 -11.25 13.81 -2.55
N GLN A 50 -12.34 13.28 -1.99
CA GLN A 50 -12.27 12.10 -1.13
C GLN A 50 -11.81 10.86 -1.89
N PHE A 51 -12.39 10.56 -3.06
CA PHE A 51 -11.97 9.39 -3.84
C PHE A 51 -10.50 9.49 -4.29
N TRP A 52 -10.05 10.70 -4.65
CA TRP A 52 -8.63 10.93 -4.93
C TRP A 52 -7.76 10.69 -3.71
N PHE A 53 -8.16 11.19 -2.54
CA PHE A 53 -7.46 10.94 -1.27
C PHE A 53 -7.33 9.45 -0.97
N ARG A 54 -8.44 8.70 -1.09
CA ARG A 54 -8.43 7.24 -0.88
C ARG A 54 -7.51 6.55 -1.86
N TRP A 55 -7.51 6.98 -3.12
CA TRP A 55 -6.64 6.44 -4.16
C TRP A 55 -5.17 6.65 -3.83
N ILE A 56 -4.74 7.88 -3.53
CA ILE A 56 -3.33 8.18 -3.27
C ILE A 56 -2.87 7.60 -1.93
N THR A 57 -3.59 7.88 -0.85
CA THR A 57 -3.22 7.43 0.51
C THR A 57 -3.23 5.92 0.63
N GLY A 58 -4.21 5.24 0.03
CA GLY A 58 -4.26 3.79 0.02
C GLY A 58 -3.06 3.15 -0.71
N HIS A 59 -2.64 3.72 -1.85
CA HIS A 59 -1.42 3.26 -2.53
C HIS A 59 -0.15 3.54 -1.72
N GLN A 60 -0.05 4.68 -1.04
CA GLN A 60 1.08 5.00 -0.17
C GLN A 60 1.18 4.00 0.99
N VAL A 61 0.05 3.66 1.63
CA VAL A 61 0.00 2.65 2.71
C VAL A 61 0.36 1.26 2.19
N ILE A 62 -0.18 0.81 1.04
CA ILE A 62 0.14 -0.54 0.53
C ILE A 62 1.62 -0.67 0.16
N LEU A 63 2.24 0.40 -0.36
CA LEU A 63 3.66 0.40 -0.73
C LEU A 63 4.54 0.36 0.53
N GLY A 64 4.19 1.11 1.58
CA GLY A 64 4.84 1.00 2.89
C GLY A 64 4.71 -0.40 3.52
N LEU A 65 3.51 -0.98 3.48
CA LEU A 65 3.26 -2.35 3.96
C LEU A 65 4.09 -3.38 3.18
N TRP A 66 4.12 -3.30 1.85
CA TRP A 66 4.93 -4.19 1.02
C TRP A 66 6.42 -4.04 1.25
N ASN A 67 6.89 -2.84 1.57
CA ASN A 67 8.27 -2.61 1.92
C ASN A 67 8.66 -3.35 3.21
N ILE A 68 7.88 -3.17 4.29
CA ILE A 68 8.08 -3.85 5.57
C ILE A 68 7.93 -5.36 5.41
N LEU A 69 6.86 -5.80 4.71
CA LEU A 69 6.58 -7.20 4.45
C LEU A 69 7.71 -7.87 3.65
N GLY A 70 8.22 -7.21 2.62
CA GLY A 70 9.35 -7.70 1.82
C GLY A 70 10.60 -7.91 2.67
N ASN A 71 10.89 -6.98 3.57
CA ASN A 71 11.99 -7.08 4.51
C ASN A 71 11.76 -8.19 5.55
N GLU A 72 10.59 -8.29 6.17
CA GLU A 72 10.32 -9.36 7.11
C GLU A 72 10.40 -10.74 6.41
N LEU A 73 9.79 -10.91 5.24
CA LEU A 73 9.84 -12.16 4.47
C LEU A 73 11.27 -12.54 4.05
N SER A 74 12.15 -11.59 3.73
CA SER A 74 13.53 -11.88 3.32
C SER A 74 14.37 -12.43 4.48
N HIS A 75 14.16 -11.91 5.69
CA HIS A 75 14.86 -12.37 6.91
C HIS A 75 14.38 -13.74 7.39
N ASN A 76 13.18 -14.18 7.00
CA ASN A 76 12.59 -15.45 7.44
C ASN A 76 12.99 -16.65 6.56
N VAL A 77 13.79 -16.46 5.51
CA VAL A 77 14.28 -17.56 4.66
C VAL A 77 15.69 -17.97 5.12
N PRO A 78 15.93 -19.22 5.62
CA PRO A 78 15.01 -20.35 5.78
C PRO A 78 14.44 -20.52 7.21
N SER A 79 14.96 -19.81 8.20
CA SER A 79 14.58 -19.95 9.62
C SER A 79 13.44 -19.00 9.98
N SER A 80 12.24 -19.29 9.49
CA SER A 80 11.07 -18.48 9.83
C SER A 80 10.67 -18.70 11.29
N ASP A 81 10.53 -17.64 12.08
CA ASP A 81 9.89 -17.74 13.39
C ASP A 81 8.38 -17.48 13.27
N GLU A 82 7.59 -18.14 14.12
CA GLU A 82 6.13 -18.08 14.08
C GLU A 82 5.59 -16.64 14.25
N GLN A 83 6.23 -15.83 15.08
CA GLN A 83 5.79 -14.46 15.34
C GLN A 83 5.96 -13.58 14.11
N SER A 84 7.07 -13.73 13.39
CA SER A 84 7.34 -13.04 12.13
C SER A 84 6.34 -13.44 11.04
N LEU A 85 6.03 -14.72 10.90
CA LEU A 85 5.03 -15.18 9.93
C LEU A 85 3.63 -14.64 10.27
N ASN A 86 3.26 -14.62 11.56
CA ASN A 86 2.01 -14.01 12.04
C ASN A 86 1.92 -12.52 11.70
N ARG A 87 3.03 -11.76 11.83
CA ARG A 87 3.08 -10.36 11.37
C ARG A 87 2.86 -10.25 9.86
N CYS A 88 3.47 -11.13 9.06
CA CYS A 88 3.29 -11.14 7.61
C CYS A 88 1.83 -11.46 7.21
N ILE A 89 1.21 -12.45 7.85
CA ILE A 89 -0.20 -12.79 7.67
C ILE A 89 -1.09 -11.57 7.95
N GLN A 90 -0.84 -10.88 9.07
CA GLN A 90 -1.61 -9.69 9.43
C GLN A 90 -1.41 -8.54 8.42
N MET A 91 -0.20 -8.33 7.89
CA MET A 91 0.05 -7.34 6.83
C MET A 91 -0.68 -7.67 5.52
N PHE A 92 -0.84 -8.95 5.15
CA PHE A 92 -1.68 -9.34 4.01
C PHE A 92 -3.17 -9.11 4.27
N LYS A 93 -3.65 -9.39 5.49
CA LYS A 93 -5.03 -9.07 5.88
C LYS A 93 -5.31 -7.55 5.78
N ALA A 94 -4.38 -6.72 6.27
CA ALA A 94 -4.46 -5.26 6.06
C ALA A 94 -4.37 -4.85 4.59
N SER A 95 -3.54 -5.53 3.79
CA SER A 95 -3.44 -5.27 2.35
C SER A 95 -4.80 -5.41 1.65
N SER A 96 -5.59 -6.43 2.00
CA SER A 96 -6.96 -6.59 1.50
C SER A 96 -7.89 -5.43 1.87
N VAL A 97 -7.80 -4.94 3.12
CA VAL A 97 -8.55 -3.76 3.56
C VAL A 97 -8.15 -2.53 2.75
N ILE A 98 -6.85 -2.34 2.55
CA ILE A 98 -6.33 -1.19 1.80
C ILE A 98 -6.72 -1.25 0.32
N PHE A 99 -6.74 -2.42 -0.33
CA PHE A 99 -7.25 -2.53 -1.70
C PHE A 99 -8.71 -2.10 -1.81
N ASN A 100 -9.55 -2.54 -0.89
CA ASN A 100 -10.95 -2.14 -0.84
C ASN A 100 -11.12 -0.65 -0.57
N TYR A 101 -10.35 -0.09 0.38
CA TYR A 101 -10.30 1.35 0.67
C TYR A 101 -9.94 2.16 -0.58
N THR A 102 -8.81 1.83 -1.18
CA THR A 102 -8.27 2.48 -2.38
C THR A 102 -9.23 2.41 -3.55
N GLY A 103 -9.85 1.24 -3.76
CA GLY A 103 -10.77 1.00 -4.85
C GLY A 103 -12.18 1.52 -4.62
N SER A 104 -12.52 2.10 -3.46
CA SER A 104 -13.91 2.39 -3.07
C SER A 104 -14.62 3.44 -3.93
N CYS A 105 -13.91 4.11 -4.85
CA CYS A 105 -14.51 5.02 -5.80
C CYS A 105 -15.49 4.32 -6.78
N PRO A 106 -16.50 5.05 -7.29
CA PRO A 106 -17.34 4.60 -8.39
C PRO A 106 -16.55 4.34 -9.66
N HIS A 107 -17.08 3.45 -10.50
CA HIS A 107 -16.52 3.13 -11.81
C HIS A 107 -16.28 4.39 -12.66
N ASP A 108 -17.26 5.29 -12.72
CA ASP A 108 -17.20 6.48 -13.59
C ASP A 108 -16.11 7.45 -13.12
N PHE A 109 -16.00 7.69 -11.80
CA PHE A 109 -14.91 8.49 -11.25
C PHE A 109 -13.54 7.91 -11.62
N TYR A 110 -13.36 6.58 -11.51
CA TYR A 110 -12.11 5.94 -11.90
C TYR A 110 -11.82 6.14 -13.40
N HIS A 111 -12.81 5.94 -14.27
CA HIS A 111 -12.63 6.02 -15.72
C HIS A 111 -12.41 7.45 -16.22
N GLU A 112 -13.12 8.43 -15.68
CA GLU A 112 -13.10 9.82 -16.13
C GLU A 112 -12.00 10.65 -15.48
N LYS A 113 -11.49 10.25 -14.31
CA LYS A 113 -10.46 10.99 -13.57
C LYS A 113 -9.20 10.16 -13.44
N ILE A 114 -9.21 9.16 -12.55
CA ILE A 114 -8.02 8.40 -12.14
C ILE A 114 -7.29 7.81 -13.35
N ARG A 115 -8.01 7.09 -14.21
CA ARG A 115 -7.45 6.37 -15.35
C ARG A 115 -6.88 7.34 -16.40
N ILE A 116 -7.54 8.48 -16.62
CA ILE A 116 -7.05 9.53 -17.52
C ILE A 116 -5.73 10.08 -16.97
N PHE A 117 -5.68 10.48 -15.70
CA PHE A 117 -4.45 10.95 -15.08
C PHE A 117 -3.30 9.93 -15.16
N MET A 118 -3.56 8.66 -14.85
CA MET A 118 -2.55 7.60 -15.00
C MET A 118 -2.04 7.50 -16.45
N SER A 119 -2.92 7.62 -17.44
CA SER A 119 -2.56 7.57 -18.85
C SER A 119 -1.74 8.79 -19.32
N LEU A 120 -1.97 9.97 -18.73
CA LEU A 120 -1.20 11.19 -18.99
C LEU A 120 0.25 11.06 -18.49
N PHE A 121 0.46 10.38 -17.35
CA PHE A 121 1.81 10.04 -16.90
C PHE A 121 2.49 9.04 -17.85
N HIS A 122 1.77 7.99 -18.27
CA HIS A 122 2.24 7.06 -19.28
C HIS A 122 1.09 6.19 -19.83
N GLY A 123 0.95 6.08 -21.16
CA GLY A 123 -0.14 5.30 -21.79
C GLY A 123 -0.20 3.81 -21.40
N GLY A 124 0.93 3.23 -21.00
CA GLY A 124 1.04 1.86 -20.47
C GLY A 124 1.03 1.72 -18.93
N PHE A 125 0.60 2.73 -18.16
CA PHE A 125 0.67 2.74 -16.69
C PHE A 125 0.10 1.45 -16.08
N SER A 126 0.84 0.86 -15.13
CA SER A 126 0.49 -0.45 -14.59
C SER A 126 0.94 -0.65 -13.15
N GLY A 127 0.10 -1.31 -12.35
CA GLY A 127 0.46 -1.80 -11.02
C GLY A 127 1.66 -2.75 -11.02
N MET A 128 2.00 -3.37 -12.16
CA MET A 128 3.22 -4.19 -12.28
C MET A 128 4.51 -3.38 -12.05
N TRP A 129 4.45 -2.06 -12.14
CA TRP A 129 5.61 -1.18 -11.97
C TRP A 129 5.98 -0.92 -10.52
N ALA A 130 5.08 -1.22 -9.56
CA ALA A 130 5.36 -1.15 -8.14
C ALA A 130 6.60 -1.99 -7.79
N ALA A 131 7.65 -1.36 -7.27
CA ALA A 131 8.90 -2.04 -6.98
C ALA A 131 8.80 -2.92 -5.71
N ASP A 132 8.04 -2.45 -4.71
CA ASP A 132 7.91 -3.08 -3.40
C ASP A 132 7.25 -4.47 -3.48
N TYR A 133 6.37 -4.72 -4.46
CA TYR A 133 5.69 -6.01 -4.60
C TYR A 133 6.52 -7.08 -5.34
N ARG A 134 7.49 -6.72 -6.19
CA ARG A 134 8.04 -7.63 -7.21
C ARG A 134 8.66 -8.91 -6.65
N HIS A 135 9.24 -8.84 -5.47
CA HIS A 135 9.98 -9.93 -4.85
C HIS A 135 9.13 -10.78 -3.91
N ILE A 136 7.98 -10.25 -3.44
CA ILE A 136 7.09 -10.91 -2.49
C ILE A 136 6.61 -12.29 -2.99
N PRO A 137 6.09 -12.46 -4.22
CA PRO A 137 5.61 -13.77 -4.69
C PRO A 137 6.69 -14.86 -4.63
N ARG A 138 7.94 -14.49 -4.96
CA ARG A 138 9.08 -15.42 -4.90
C ARG A 138 9.42 -15.78 -3.46
N LEU A 139 9.36 -14.84 -2.53
CA LEU A 139 9.63 -15.10 -1.11
C LEU A 139 8.56 -16.01 -0.50
N ILE A 140 7.28 -15.76 -0.78
CA ILE A 140 6.17 -16.65 -0.38
C ILE A 140 6.39 -18.06 -0.93
N GLN A 141 6.76 -18.20 -2.20
CA GLN A 141 7.06 -19.50 -2.79
C GLN A 141 8.24 -20.20 -2.10
N LYS A 142 9.29 -19.48 -1.70
CA LYS A 142 10.43 -20.06 -0.98
C LYS A 142 10.02 -20.56 0.41
N ILE A 143 9.29 -19.74 1.17
CA ILE A 143 8.85 -20.08 2.53
C ILE A 143 7.92 -21.30 2.50
N THR A 144 6.93 -21.30 1.60
CA THR A 144 5.91 -22.36 1.52
C THR A 144 6.44 -23.70 0.99
N ARG A 145 7.62 -23.72 0.38
CA ARG A 145 8.30 -24.93 -0.10
C ARG A 145 9.43 -25.39 0.81
N ALA A 146 9.74 -24.65 1.87
CA ALA A 146 10.81 -25.02 2.79
C ALA A 146 10.36 -26.26 3.60
N THR A 147 11.24 -27.25 3.74
CA THR A 147 10.99 -28.39 4.61
C THR A 147 11.08 -27.94 6.06
N THR A 148 9.97 -28.02 6.80
CA THR A 148 9.86 -27.55 8.19
C THR A 148 9.12 -28.55 9.08
N GLN A 149 9.20 -28.35 10.39
CA GLN A 149 8.43 -29.11 11.39
C GLN A 149 6.92 -28.95 11.16
N PRO A 150 6.07 -29.93 11.53
CA PRO A 150 4.62 -29.90 11.28
C PRO A 150 3.92 -28.62 11.78
N GLU A 151 4.31 -28.12 12.95
CA GLU A 151 3.81 -26.86 13.52
C GLU A 151 4.06 -25.64 12.61
N MET A 152 5.23 -25.58 11.99
CA MET A 152 5.61 -24.52 11.06
C MET A 152 4.92 -24.65 9.70
N GLN A 153 4.56 -25.87 9.29
CA GLN A 153 3.83 -26.09 8.04
C GLN A 153 2.44 -25.45 8.09
N ALA A 154 1.74 -25.53 9.23
CA ALA A 154 0.40 -24.94 9.39
C ALA A 154 0.42 -23.42 9.16
N ILE A 155 1.34 -22.70 9.81
CA ILE A 155 1.47 -21.25 9.66
C ILE A 155 1.99 -20.84 8.28
N GLN A 156 2.83 -21.66 7.63
CA GLN A 156 3.24 -21.43 6.24
C GLN A 156 2.06 -21.53 5.26
N GLN A 157 1.12 -22.47 5.49
CA GLN A 157 -0.11 -22.54 4.70
C GLN A 157 -1.05 -21.37 4.99
N GLU A 158 -1.16 -20.91 6.25
CA GLU A 158 -1.93 -19.70 6.56
C GLU A 158 -1.33 -18.46 5.89
N LEU A 159 0.00 -18.32 5.88
CA LEU A 159 0.68 -17.24 5.15
C LEU A 159 0.36 -17.28 3.66
N LYS A 160 0.43 -18.45 3.04
CA LYS A 160 0.09 -18.63 1.63
C LYS A 160 -1.36 -18.22 1.36
N LYS A 161 -2.29 -18.69 2.20
CA LYS A 161 -3.71 -18.35 2.10
C LYS A 161 -3.94 -16.84 2.23
N ALA A 162 -3.32 -16.19 3.20
CA ALA A 162 -3.45 -14.75 3.39
C ALA A 162 -2.92 -13.96 2.16
N TYR A 163 -1.81 -14.40 1.57
CA TYR A 163 -1.28 -13.84 0.32
C TYR A 163 -2.28 -14.01 -0.84
N GLU A 164 -2.85 -15.21 -1.01
CA GLU A 164 -3.82 -15.53 -2.07
C GLU A 164 -5.12 -14.73 -1.90
N ASP A 165 -5.66 -14.64 -0.68
CA ASP A 165 -6.86 -13.88 -0.36
C ASP A 165 -6.65 -12.37 -0.63
N SER A 166 -5.45 -11.85 -0.32
CA SER A 166 -5.09 -10.46 -0.62
C SER A 166 -4.97 -10.20 -2.12
N HIS A 167 -4.34 -11.13 -2.85
CA HIS A 167 -4.24 -11.04 -4.30
C HIS A 167 -5.60 -11.11 -4.99
N LEU A 168 -6.48 -11.99 -4.52
CA LEU A 168 -7.86 -12.10 -5.01
C LEU A 168 -8.63 -10.80 -4.77
N THR A 169 -8.51 -10.20 -3.59
CA THR A 169 -9.14 -8.91 -3.29
C THR A 169 -8.71 -7.82 -4.28
N HIS A 170 -7.42 -7.73 -4.59
CA HIS A 170 -6.92 -6.80 -5.60
C HIS A 170 -7.49 -7.08 -7.00
N ILE A 171 -7.63 -8.35 -7.39
CA ILE A 171 -8.25 -8.74 -8.67
C ILE A 171 -9.72 -8.30 -8.71
N GLU A 172 -10.49 -8.51 -7.64
CA GLU A 172 -11.90 -8.14 -7.60
C GLU A 172 -12.11 -6.62 -7.66
N VAL A 173 -11.26 -5.85 -6.98
CA VAL A 173 -11.23 -4.38 -7.15
C VAL A 173 -10.92 -4.01 -8.60
N ALA A 174 -9.93 -4.64 -9.23
CA ALA A 174 -9.58 -4.36 -10.62
C ALA A 174 -10.71 -4.73 -11.60
N LYS A 175 -11.42 -5.85 -11.38
CA LYS A 175 -12.59 -6.24 -12.18
C LYS A 175 -13.72 -5.24 -12.05
N ARG A 176 -14.00 -4.75 -10.85
CA ARG A 176 -15.04 -3.73 -10.63
C ARG A 176 -14.71 -2.41 -11.32
N LEU A 177 -13.45 -1.97 -11.23
CA LEU A 177 -13.01 -0.70 -11.82
C LEU A 177 -12.68 -0.78 -13.30
N VAL A 178 -12.47 -1.98 -13.86
CA VAL A 178 -12.14 -2.22 -15.28
C VAL A 178 -12.86 -3.49 -15.76
N PRO A 179 -14.20 -3.47 -15.87
CA PRO A 179 -14.99 -4.69 -16.16
C PRO A 179 -14.65 -5.32 -17.51
N GLU A 180 -14.36 -4.50 -18.52
CA GLU A 180 -13.95 -4.96 -19.86
C GLU A 180 -12.52 -5.55 -19.90
N GLY A 181 -11.80 -5.56 -18.77
CA GLY A 181 -10.56 -6.30 -18.57
C GLY A 181 -9.32 -5.77 -19.33
N GLU A 182 -9.47 -4.67 -20.08
CA GLU A 182 -8.35 -4.04 -20.78
C GLU A 182 -7.63 -3.04 -19.88
N SER A 183 -6.49 -3.45 -19.30
CA SER A 183 -5.59 -2.54 -18.61
C SER A 183 -4.90 -1.58 -19.59
N LEU A 184 -4.47 -0.42 -19.11
CA LEU A 184 -3.67 0.55 -19.89
C LEU A 184 -2.47 -0.13 -20.55
N LEU A 185 -1.77 -1.03 -19.84
CA LEU A 185 -0.67 -1.81 -20.41
C LEU A 185 -1.09 -2.74 -21.56
N LYS A 186 -2.24 -3.41 -21.45
CA LYS A 186 -2.76 -4.27 -22.53
C LYS A 186 -3.16 -3.43 -23.74
N LYS A 187 -3.86 -2.32 -23.52
CA LYS A 187 -4.24 -1.35 -24.56
C LYS A 187 -3.01 -0.80 -25.29
N ALA A 188 -2.05 -0.26 -24.54
CA ALA A 188 -0.82 0.29 -25.10
C ALA A 188 -0.02 -0.76 -25.91
N LYS A 189 0.02 -2.03 -25.47
CA LYS A 189 0.66 -3.11 -26.23
C LYS A 189 -0.03 -3.37 -27.58
N LYS A 190 -1.36 -3.36 -27.62
CA LYS A 190 -2.13 -3.46 -28.88
C LYS A 190 -1.87 -2.27 -29.79
N GLU A 191 -1.71 -1.08 -29.21
CA GLU A 191 -1.39 0.18 -29.91
C GLU A 191 0.11 0.32 -30.26
N GLY A 192 0.92 -0.73 -30.05
CA GLY A 192 2.30 -0.79 -30.53
C GLY A 192 3.40 -0.53 -29.49
N LEU A 193 3.08 -0.45 -28.19
CA LEU A 193 4.09 -0.34 -27.12
C LEU A 193 5.01 -1.58 -27.10
N LYS A 194 6.25 -1.42 -27.56
CA LYS A 194 7.22 -2.53 -27.76
C LYS A 194 7.96 -3.01 -26.50
N HIS A 195 7.66 -2.46 -25.32
CA HIS A 195 8.41 -2.80 -24.10
C HIS A 195 8.11 -4.23 -23.62
N LYS A 196 9.10 -5.12 -23.80
CA LYS A 196 9.05 -6.52 -23.32
C LYS A 196 9.37 -6.67 -21.81
N LYS A 197 10.06 -5.69 -21.20
CA LYS A 197 10.51 -5.74 -19.79
C LYS A 197 10.22 -4.43 -19.07
N ILE A 198 9.98 -4.51 -17.75
CA ILE A 198 9.82 -3.35 -16.87
C ILE A 198 11.20 -2.72 -16.64
N LYS A 199 11.34 -1.43 -16.95
CA LYS A 199 12.57 -0.64 -16.76
C LYS A 199 12.52 0.13 -15.44
N LYS A 200 13.68 0.63 -14.99
CA LYS A 200 13.79 1.50 -13.80
C LYS A 200 12.87 2.73 -13.90
N THR A 201 12.81 3.35 -15.08
CA THR A 201 11.97 4.53 -15.37
C THR A 201 10.48 4.28 -15.12
N HIS A 202 9.97 3.07 -15.37
CA HIS A 202 8.57 2.75 -15.07
C HIS A 202 8.28 2.81 -13.57
N SER A 203 9.19 2.30 -12.73
CA SER A 203 9.06 2.43 -11.27
C SER A 203 9.18 3.88 -10.81
N MET A 204 10.04 4.70 -11.45
CA MET A 204 10.12 6.12 -11.13
C MET A 204 8.82 6.86 -11.46
N ILE A 205 8.22 6.58 -12.63
CA ILE A 205 6.90 7.14 -13.01
C ILE A 205 5.82 6.72 -12.00
N TYR A 206 5.85 5.45 -11.59
CA TYR A 206 4.91 4.92 -10.60
C TYR A 206 5.08 5.62 -9.25
N ASP A 207 6.31 5.77 -8.76
CA ASP A 207 6.62 6.49 -7.52
C ASP A 207 6.20 7.96 -7.61
N CYS A 208 6.49 8.65 -8.73
CA CYS A 208 6.06 10.04 -8.93
C CYS A 208 4.54 10.20 -8.89
N PHE A 209 3.79 9.28 -9.53
CA PHE A 209 2.32 9.34 -9.54
C PHE A 209 1.73 9.21 -8.13
N PHE A 210 2.31 8.34 -7.30
CA PHE A 210 1.86 8.12 -5.92
C PHE A 210 2.60 8.96 -4.88
N LEU A 211 3.32 10.00 -5.33
CA LEU A 211 4.01 10.96 -4.47
C LEU A 211 4.99 10.24 -3.51
N ILE A 212 5.88 9.44 -4.09
CA ILE A 212 6.87 8.66 -3.36
C ILE A 212 8.26 9.15 -3.74
N HIS A 213 9.02 9.55 -2.73
CA HIS A 213 10.43 9.80 -2.80
C HIS A 213 11.21 8.63 -2.22
N ARG A 214 12.18 8.09 -2.95
CA ARG A 214 13.00 6.97 -2.49
C ARG A 214 14.27 7.49 -1.83
N ASN A 215 14.40 7.29 -0.53
CA ASN A 215 15.53 7.77 0.27
C ASN A 215 16.02 6.71 1.27
N SER A 216 17.22 6.88 1.83
CA SER A 216 17.76 5.99 2.87
C SER A 216 17.22 6.43 4.24
N ILE A 217 16.04 5.93 4.62
CA ILE A 217 15.39 6.23 5.90
C ILE A 217 15.45 5.05 6.87
N SER A 218 15.36 5.34 8.16
CA SER A 218 15.26 4.30 9.20
C SER A 218 13.90 3.58 9.19
N LYS A 219 13.84 2.45 9.89
CA LYS A 219 12.61 1.66 10.01
C LYS A 219 11.54 2.41 10.81
N GLU A 220 11.98 3.17 11.80
CA GLU A 220 11.16 3.98 12.70
C GLU A 220 10.44 5.07 11.90
N VAL A 221 11.18 5.81 11.07
CA VAL A 221 10.63 6.86 10.19
C VAL A 221 9.58 6.30 9.23
N LEU A 222 9.85 5.14 8.63
CA LEU A 222 8.89 4.48 7.76
C LEU A 222 7.61 4.11 8.52
N ILE A 223 7.74 3.61 9.75
CA ILE A 223 6.60 3.15 10.55
C ILE A 223 5.78 4.33 11.08
N GLU A 224 6.42 5.43 11.50
CA GLU A 224 5.73 6.67 11.87
C GLU A 224 4.96 7.25 10.68
N SER A 225 5.58 7.31 9.50
CA SER A 225 4.89 7.74 8.28
C SER A 225 3.69 6.84 7.96
N LEU A 226 3.86 5.52 8.04
CA LEU A 226 2.79 4.56 7.81
C LEU A 226 1.65 4.68 8.84
N ASP A 227 1.98 4.92 10.10
CA ASP A 227 1.03 5.05 11.21
C ASP A 227 0.13 6.28 11.03
N ARG A 228 0.71 7.45 10.77
CA ARG A 228 -0.05 8.68 10.48
C ARG A 228 -1.06 8.48 9.35
N ARG A 229 -0.69 7.67 8.35
CA ARG A 229 -1.53 7.40 7.18
C ARG A 229 -2.64 6.41 7.47
N VAL A 230 -2.35 5.40 8.29
CA VAL A 230 -3.38 4.50 8.80
C VAL A 230 -4.38 5.27 9.66
N GLU A 231 -3.93 6.19 10.51
CA GLU A 231 -4.81 7.07 11.28
C GLU A 231 -5.67 7.96 10.38
N ALA A 232 -5.11 8.49 9.29
CA ALA A 232 -5.88 9.24 8.30
C ALA A 232 -6.96 8.39 7.62
N ILE A 233 -6.64 7.15 7.26
CA ILE A 233 -7.62 6.19 6.71
C ILE A 233 -8.70 5.86 7.73
N VAL A 234 -8.34 5.61 9.00
CA VAL A 234 -9.30 5.33 10.07
C VAL A 234 -10.25 6.51 10.25
N THR A 235 -9.72 7.73 10.32
CA THR A 235 -10.51 8.96 10.45
C THR A 235 -11.47 9.15 9.27
N ASP A 236 -11.01 8.88 8.04
CA ASP A 236 -11.87 8.93 6.85
C ASP A 236 -12.97 7.88 6.91
N LEU A 237 -12.67 6.64 7.33
CA LEU A 237 -13.66 5.56 7.45
C LEU A 237 -14.69 5.83 8.56
N GLU A 238 -14.32 6.50 9.64
CA GLU A 238 -15.24 6.90 10.70
C GLU A 238 -16.23 7.97 10.21
N LYS A 239 -15.78 8.88 9.34
CA LYS A 239 -16.60 9.97 8.79
C LYS A 239 -17.37 9.57 7.53
N THR A 240 -16.83 8.66 6.74
CA THR A 240 -17.40 8.25 5.46
C THR A 240 -17.23 6.76 5.26
N PRO A 241 -18.29 5.97 5.52
CA PRO A 241 -18.18 4.53 5.49
C PRO A 241 -17.95 3.95 4.10
N PHE A 242 -17.49 2.71 4.07
CA PHE A 242 -17.58 1.89 2.88
C PHE A 242 -19.04 1.77 2.42
N LEU A 243 -19.22 1.64 1.11
CA LEU A 243 -20.45 1.05 0.58
C LEU A 243 -20.46 -0.45 0.94
N PRO A 244 -21.62 -1.05 1.27
CA PRO A 244 -21.75 -2.47 1.56
C PRO A 244 -21.11 -3.36 0.48
N PRO A 245 -20.55 -4.55 0.82
CA PRO A 245 -20.74 -5.30 2.08
C PRO A 245 -19.62 -5.12 3.11
N LEU A 246 -18.69 -4.19 2.92
CA LEU A 246 -17.54 -4.03 3.81
C LEU A 246 -17.96 -3.31 5.11
N HIS A 247 -17.63 -3.89 6.26
CA HIS A 247 -17.88 -3.28 7.56
C HIS A 247 -16.66 -2.49 8.04
N ASN A 248 -16.82 -1.19 8.25
CA ASN A 248 -15.74 -0.31 8.70
C ASN A 248 -15.10 -0.78 10.00
N SER A 249 -15.89 -1.29 10.95
CA SER A 249 -15.37 -1.71 12.26
C SER A 249 -14.29 -2.78 12.12
N ASP A 250 -14.45 -3.70 11.17
CA ASP A 250 -13.50 -4.79 10.97
C ASP A 250 -12.28 -4.31 10.19
N ALA A 251 -12.47 -3.40 9.23
CA ALA A 251 -11.39 -2.71 8.54
C ALA A 251 -10.50 -1.92 9.51
N ILE A 252 -11.10 -1.07 10.35
CA ILE A 252 -10.41 -0.24 11.35
C ILE A 252 -9.64 -1.13 12.33
N LYS A 253 -10.30 -2.15 12.91
CA LYS A 253 -9.65 -3.11 13.81
C LYS A 253 -8.47 -3.81 13.15
N THR A 254 -8.62 -4.21 11.89
CA THR A 254 -7.54 -4.88 11.14
C THR A 254 -6.35 -3.94 10.96
N LEU A 255 -6.57 -2.69 10.57
CA LEU A 255 -5.50 -1.71 10.38
C LEU A 255 -4.79 -1.37 11.70
N GLN A 256 -5.54 -1.09 12.76
CA GLN A 256 -4.98 -0.80 14.08
C GLN A 256 -4.19 -1.98 14.64
N LYS A 257 -4.71 -3.20 14.52
CA LYS A 257 -3.99 -4.42 14.93
C LYS A 257 -2.69 -4.59 14.15
N THR A 258 -2.70 -4.36 12.85
CA THR A 258 -1.50 -4.42 12.02
C THR A 258 -0.44 -3.43 12.48
N MET A 259 -0.81 -2.17 12.71
CA MET A 259 0.13 -1.15 13.18
C MET A 259 0.69 -1.48 14.56
N ALA A 260 -0.14 -1.96 15.49
CA ALA A 260 0.32 -2.42 16.80
C ALA A 260 1.35 -3.57 16.69
N MET A 261 1.10 -4.53 15.79
CA MET A 261 2.03 -5.64 15.54
C MET A 261 3.35 -5.18 14.89
N ILE A 262 3.29 -4.23 13.96
CA ILE A 262 4.47 -3.64 13.30
C ILE A 262 5.33 -2.89 14.34
N LYS A 263 4.72 -2.02 15.15
CA LYS A 263 5.39 -1.25 16.21
C LYS A 263 6.05 -2.17 17.25
N LYS A 264 5.33 -3.21 17.72
CA LYS A 264 5.88 -4.20 18.67
C LYS A 264 7.09 -4.96 18.10
N GLY A 265 7.07 -5.28 16.80
CA GLY A 265 8.17 -5.98 16.14
C GLY A 265 9.48 -5.19 16.04
N ILE A 266 9.45 -3.86 16.20
CA ILE A 266 10.65 -3.04 16.36
C ILE A 266 11.22 -3.21 17.76
N ALA A 267 10.37 -3.06 18.79
CA ALA A 267 10.78 -3.06 20.19
C ALA A 267 11.49 -4.36 20.63
N THR A 268 11.25 -5.47 19.94
CA THR A 268 11.88 -6.77 20.21
C THR A 268 13.21 -7.00 19.48
N LYS A 269 13.64 -6.08 18.58
CA LYS A 269 14.86 -6.21 17.76
C LYS A 269 15.95 -5.16 18.10
N LEU A 270 15.68 -4.27 19.07
CA LEU A 270 16.64 -3.35 19.70
C LEU A 270 17.12 -3.95 21.03
#